data_AF-A6E8M1-F1
#
_entry.id   AF-A6E8M1-F1
#
_cell.length_a   1.000
_cell.length_b   1.000
_cell.length_c   1.000
_cell.angle_alpha   90.00
_cell.angle_beta   90.00
_cell.angle_gamma   90.00
#
_symmetry.space_group_name_H-M   'P 1'
#
loop_
_entity.id
_entity.type
_entity.pdbx_description
1 polymer ?
#
loop_
_entity_poly.entity_id
_entity_poly.type
_entity_poly.pdbx_seq_one_letter_code
_entity_poly.pdbx_strand_id
1 'polypeptide(L)'
;MESINAGEIVEHAVRRQHVNISELSRRMNVNRRTLYNWFQQKKLHLDVIIAIGQVINYDFSKEFKDEFQNSGFNASLPDFDKPSDVTPAALQDSKYYWMEKYITLLEDYKCLLQAAQDKDTSHLKKITDTNLA
;
A
#
# COMPACT_ATOMS: atom_id res chain seq x y z
N MET A 1 26.43 -12.63 -6.40
CA MET A 1 25.28 -11.71 -6.54
C MET A 1 25.17 -10.95 -5.23
N GLU A 2 25.71 -9.74 -5.20
CA GLU A 2 25.57 -8.84 -4.05
C GLU A 2 24.09 -8.63 -3.79
N SER A 3 23.62 -9.00 -2.59
CA SER A 3 22.22 -8.81 -2.25
C SER A 3 21.97 -7.32 -2.11
N ILE A 4 21.32 -6.73 -3.11
CA ILE A 4 20.76 -5.38 -3.04
C ILE A 4 19.99 -5.28 -1.72
N ASN A 5 20.45 -4.40 -0.83
CA ASN A 5 19.83 -4.20 0.48
C ASN A 5 18.89 -2.99 0.37
N ALA A 6 17.60 -3.26 0.20
CA ALA A 6 16.58 -2.23 -0.01
C ALA A 6 16.61 -1.14 1.07
N GLY A 7 16.78 -1.55 2.33
CA GLY A 7 16.87 -0.62 3.46
C GLY A 7 18.05 0.34 3.38
N GLU A 8 19.22 -0.13 2.94
CA GLU A 8 20.42 0.71 2.82
C GLU A 8 20.28 1.76 1.71
N ILE A 9 19.61 1.40 0.61
CA ILE A 9 19.31 2.32 -0.51
C ILE A 9 18.40 3.45 -0.01
N VAL A 10 17.34 3.09 0.70
CA VAL A 10 16.40 4.06 1.26
C VAL A 10 17.10 4.96 2.28
N GLU A 11 17.94 4.41 3.15
CA GLU A 11 18.73 5.22 4.10
C GLU A 11 19.64 6.22 3.37
N HIS A 12 20.33 5.78 2.32
CA HIS A 12 21.18 6.65 1.52
C HIS A 12 20.39 7.79 0.87
N ALA A 13 19.20 7.51 0.33
CA ALA A 13 18.33 8.54 -0.24
C ALA A 13 17.89 9.56 0.82
N VAL A 14 17.45 9.09 2.00
CA VAL A 14 17.05 9.97 3.13
C VAL A 14 18.22 10.87 3.56
N ARG A 15 19.44 10.31 3.66
CA ARG A 15 20.63 11.07 4.04
C ARG A 15 21.03 12.11 2.99
N ARG A 16 20.90 11.81 1.70
CA ARG A 16 21.18 12.75 0.60
C ARG A 16 20.21 13.92 0.57
N GLN A 17 18.93 13.68 0.91
CA GLN A 17 17.92 14.74 0.96
C GLN A 17 17.98 15.61 2.22
N HIS A 18 18.98 15.41 3.09
CA HIS A 18 19.17 16.17 4.33
C HIS A 18 17.94 16.15 5.27
N VAL A 19 17.09 15.12 5.16
CA VAL A 19 15.90 14.97 6.00
C VAL A 19 16.28 14.33 7.33
N ASN A 20 15.87 14.95 8.44
CA ASN A 20 16.12 14.37 9.76
C ASN A 20 15.22 13.14 9.98
N ILE A 21 15.79 12.03 10.44
CA ILE A 21 15.05 10.79 10.77
C ILE A 21 13.93 11.05 11.79
N SER A 22 14.13 12.00 12.71
CA SER A 22 13.10 12.41 13.67
C SER A 22 11.94 13.14 13.00
N GLU A 23 12.21 13.89 11.94
CA GLU A 23 11.17 14.55 11.15
C GLU A 23 10.44 13.56 10.26
N LEU A 24 11.17 12.67 9.59
CA LEU A 24 10.62 11.57 8.79
C LEU A 24 9.65 10.71 9.62
N SER A 25 10.04 10.36 10.86
CA SER A 25 9.18 9.59 11.76
C SER A 25 7.86 10.27 12.10
N ARG A 26 7.87 11.60 12.24
CA ARG A 26 6.67 12.39 12.54
C ARG A 26 5.77 12.49 11.32
N ARG A 27 6.34 12.76 10.14
CA ARG A 27 5.59 12.86 8.88
C ARG A 27 4.95 11.53 8.48
N MET A 28 5.63 10.41 8.73
CA MET A 28 5.09 9.06 8.47
C MET A 28 4.25 8.50 9.61
N ASN A 29 4.16 9.19 10.75
CA ASN A 29 3.48 8.72 11.96
C ASN A 29 3.94 7.32 12.44
N VAL A 30 5.24 7.06 12.39
CA VAL A 30 5.86 5.81 12.85
C VAL A 30 6.92 6.07 13.91
N ASN A 31 7.22 5.07 14.74
CA ASN A 31 8.31 5.20 15.71
C ASN A 31 9.67 5.27 14.99
N ARG A 32 10.59 6.10 15.49
CA ARG A 32 11.99 6.16 15.02
C ARG A 32 12.67 4.79 14.98
N ARG A 33 12.39 3.92 15.96
CA ARG A 33 12.90 2.55 15.98
C ARG A 33 12.46 1.75 14.74
N THR A 34 11.23 1.96 14.28
CA THR A 34 10.69 1.30 13.08
C THR A 34 11.46 1.71 11.83
N LEU A 35 11.78 3.01 11.68
CA LEU A 35 12.60 3.50 10.57
C LEU A 35 13.99 2.84 10.58
N TYR A 36 14.66 2.80 11.74
CA TYR A 36 15.97 2.15 11.85
C TYR A 36 15.91 0.66 11.50
N ASN A 37 14.84 -0.03 11.91
CA ASN A 37 14.64 -1.43 11.54
C ASN A 37 14.46 -1.60 10.03
N TRP A 38 13.67 -0.73 9.38
CA TRP A 38 13.47 -0.76 7.93
C TRP A 38 14.77 -0.53 7.15
N PHE A 39 15.65 0.35 7.63
CA PHE A 39 16.95 0.58 6.99
C PHE A 39 17.89 -0.63 7.05
N GLN A 40 17.70 -1.52 8.02
CA GLN A 40 18.50 -2.75 8.15
C GLN A 40 17.92 -3.94 7.37
N GLN A 41 16.73 -3.80 6.80
CA GLN A 41 16.05 -4.89 6.08
C GLN A 41 16.52 -5.00 4.63
N LYS A 42 17.02 -6.20 4.27
CA LYS A 42 17.41 -6.53 2.90
C LYS A 42 16.29 -6.39 1.88
N LYS A 43 15.07 -6.73 2.29
CA LYS A 43 13.85 -6.57 1.49
C LYS A 43 12.87 -5.72 2.28
N LEU A 44 12.37 -4.67 1.65
CA LEU A 44 11.39 -3.77 2.23
C LEU A 44 10.13 -3.80 1.36
N HIS A 45 8.96 -3.65 1.97
CA HIS A 45 7.71 -3.64 1.21
C HIS A 45 7.65 -2.39 0.30
N LEU A 46 7.18 -2.56 -0.93
CA LEU A 46 7.13 -1.49 -1.92
C LEU A 46 6.36 -0.26 -1.41
N ASP A 47 5.22 -0.47 -0.74
CA ASP A 47 4.43 0.62 -0.15
C ASP A 47 5.24 1.47 0.83
N VAL A 48 6.14 0.86 1.60
CA VAL A 48 6.99 1.59 2.56
C VAL A 48 8.03 2.42 1.81
N ILE A 49 8.63 1.87 0.76
CA ILE A 49 9.59 2.57 -0.11
C ILE A 49 8.90 3.79 -0.76
N ILE A 50 7.71 3.59 -1.34
CA ILE A 50 6.91 4.66 -1.96
C ILE A 50 6.54 5.72 -0.92
N ALA A 51 6.04 5.32 0.26
CA ALA A 51 5.65 6.26 1.30
C ALA A 51 6.84 7.09 1.80
N ILE A 52 8.01 6.48 1.98
CA ILE A 52 9.24 7.23 2.32
C ILE A 52 9.59 8.18 1.18
N GLY A 53 9.56 7.71 -0.07
CA GLY A 53 9.86 8.49 -1.28
C GLY A 53 8.99 9.73 -1.40
N GLN A 54 7.69 9.60 -1.14
CA GLN A 54 6.75 10.72 -1.10
C GLN A 54 7.10 11.76 -0.03
N VAL A 55 7.52 11.31 1.15
CA VAL A 55 7.85 12.22 2.26
C VAL A 55 9.16 12.97 2.04
N ILE A 56 10.12 12.35 1.36
CA ILE A 56 11.44 12.94 1.03
C ILE A 56 11.51 13.53 -0.38
N ASN A 57 10.40 13.52 -1.12
CA ASN A 57 10.30 13.92 -2.53
C ASN A 57 11.39 13.27 -3.41
N TYR A 58 11.58 11.96 -3.27
CA TYR A 58 12.56 11.18 -4.01
C TYR A 58 11.89 10.04 -4.77
N ASP A 59 12.27 9.89 -6.03
CA ASP A 59 11.83 8.80 -6.87
C ASP A 59 12.78 7.60 -6.76
N PHE A 60 12.29 6.51 -6.18
CA PHE A 60 12.99 5.24 -6.02
C PHE A 60 12.88 4.30 -7.24
N SER A 61 12.14 4.70 -8.28
CA SER A 61 11.93 3.87 -9.48
C SER A 61 13.23 3.58 -10.24
N LYS A 62 14.28 4.40 -10.07
CA LYS A 62 15.56 4.23 -10.76
C LYS A 62 16.43 3.15 -10.13
N GLU A 63 16.33 2.99 -8.82
CA GLU A 63 17.12 2.06 -8.01
C GLU A 63 16.47 0.68 -7.92
N PHE A 64 15.14 0.62 -7.97
CA PHE A 64 14.38 -0.62 -7.80
C PHE A 64 13.74 -1.11 -9.11
N LYS A 65 14.29 -0.76 -10.29
CA LYS A 65 13.71 -1.07 -11.62
C LYS A 65 13.24 -2.51 -11.77
N ASP A 66 14.04 -3.48 -11.32
CA ASP A 66 13.72 -4.91 -11.44
C ASP A 66 12.59 -5.35 -10.49
N GLU A 67 12.47 -4.74 -9.31
CA GLU A 67 11.41 -5.04 -8.34
C GLU A 67 10.08 -4.36 -8.71
N PHE A 68 10.14 -3.13 -9.24
CA PHE A 68 8.97 -2.41 -9.75
C PHE A 68 8.39 -3.10 -10.99
N GLN A 69 9.21 -3.60 -11.91
CA GLN A 69 8.75 -4.32 -13.10
C GLN A 69 8.03 -5.65 -12.78
N ASN A 70 8.49 -6.40 -11.78
CA ASN A 70 7.86 -7.65 -11.37
C ASN A 70 6.59 -7.46 -10.52
N SER A 71 6.44 -6.31 -9.87
CA SER A 71 5.27 -6.02 -9.02
C SER A 71 4.01 -5.60 -9.79
N GLY A 72 4.09 -5.47 -11.12
CA GLY A 72 2.96 -4.99 -11.95
C GLY A 72 2.63 -3.50 -11.73
N PHE A 73 3.42 -2.80 -10.92
CA PHE A 73 3.32 -1.37 -10.70
C PHE A 73 3.91 -0.66 -11.92
N ASN A 74 3.10 -0.46 -12.96
CA ASN A 74 3.39 0.52 -14.00
C ASN A 74 3.36 1.91 -13.35
N ALA A 75 4.51 2.29 -12.77
CA ALA A 75 4.75 3.56 -12.14
C ALA A 75 4.83 4.65 -13.22
N SER A 76 3.67 5.10 -13.72
CA SER A 76 3.53 6.51 -14.03
C SER A 76 3.50 7.25 -12.69
N LEU A 77 4.68 7.51 -12.14
CA LEU A 77 4.82 8.52 -11.11
C LEU A 77 4.38 9.86 -11.73
N PRO A 78 3.51 10.64 -11.06
CA PRO A 78 3.30 12.01 -11.47
C PRO A 78 4.64 12.74 -11.30
N ASP A 79 5.22 13.15 -12.42
CA ASP A 79 6.43 13.95 -12.49
C ASP A 79 6.15 15.33 -11.87
N PHE A 80 6.48 15.51 -10.59
CA PHE A 80 6.20 16.74 -9.83
C PHE A 80 7.15 17.90 -10.20
N ASP A 81 8.18 17.66 -11.02
CA ASP A 81 9.14 18.68 -11.45
C ASP A 81 8.77 19.34 -12.79
N LYS A 82 7.62 18.99 -13.37
CA LYS A 82 7.05 19.69 -14.52
C LYS A 82 5.85 20.52 -14.08
N PRO A 83 5.83 21.85 -14.29
CA PRO A 83 4.60 22.63 -14.20
C PRO A 83 3.73 22.26 -15.40
N SER A 84 3.14 21.08 -15.36
CA SER A 84 2.08 20.67 -16.25
C SER A 84 0.78 21.04 -15.57
N ASP A 85 -0.14 21.66 -16.30
CA ASP A 85 -1.54 21.81 -15.93
C ASP A 85 -2.14 20.44 -15.58
N VAL A 86 -1.95 19.97 -14.35
CA VAL A 86 -2.69 18.82 -13.83
C VAL A 86 -3.98 19.38 -13.28
N THR A 87 -5.03 19.31 -14.11
CA THR A 87 -6.38 19.71 -13.75
C THR A 87 -6.82 18.99 -12.46
N PRO A 88 -7.45 19.68 -11.50
CA PRO A 88 -7.91 19.09 -10.23
C PRO A 88 -8.77 17.83 -10.39
N ALA A 89 -9.40 17.65 -11.55
CA ALA A 89 -10.18 16.47 -11.92
C ALA A 89 -9.36 15.17 -11.92
N ALA A 90 -8.12 15.16 -12.45
CA ALA A 90 -7.33 13.93 -12.55
C ALA A 90 -6.90 13.38 -11.18
N LEU A 91 -6.65 14.27 -10.22
CA LEU A 91 -6.37 13.88 -8.82
C LEU A 91 -7.64 13.37 -8.12
N GLN A 92 -8.80 13.93 -8.46
CA GLN A 92 -10.10 13.50 -7.97
C GLN A 92 -10.45 12.10 -8.48
N ASP A 93 -10.18 11.83 -9.76
CA ASP A 93 -10.39 10.52 -10.39
C ASP A 93 -9.53 9.44 -9.75
N SER A 94 -8.26 9.74 -9.44
CA SER A 94 -7.39 8.81 -8.71
C SER A 94 -7.93 8.47 -7.31
N LYS A 95 -8.46 9.47 -6.58
CA LYS A 95 -9.08 9.25 -5.27
C LYS A 95 -10.34 8.40 -5.37
N TYR A 96 -11.22 8.67 -6.35
CA TYR A 96 -12.45 7.90 -6.54
C TYR A 96 -12.16 6.45 -6.92
N TYR A 97 -11.16 6.21 -7.77
CA TYR A 97 -10.73 4.86 -8.13
C TYR A 97 -10.36 4.01 -6.91
N TRP A 98 -9.56 4.56 -5.99
CA TRP A 98 -9.21 3.85 -4.76
C TRP A 98 -10.37 3.71 -3.79
N MET A 99 -11.28 4.69 -3.75
CA MET A 99 -12.50 4.61 -2.95
C MET A 99 -13.41 3.48 -3.43
N GLU A 100 -13.59 3.34 -4.74
CA GLU A 100 -14.39 2.27 -5.36
C GLU A 100 -13.78 0.89 -5.06
N LYS A 101 -12.46 0.74 -5.20
CA LYS A 101 -11.73 -0.49 -4.82
C LYS A 101 -11.96 -0.87 -3.36
N TYR A 102 -11.95 0.10 -2.46
CA TYR A 102 -12.19 -0.14 -1.04
C TYR A 102 -13.64 -0.56 -0.76
N ILE A 103 -14.61 0.08 -1.43
CA ILE A 103 -16.03 -0.29 -1.33
C ILE A 103 -16.25 -1.73 -1.79
N THR A 104 -15.73 -2.11 -2.95
CA THR A 104 -15.87 -3.49 -3.48
C THR A 104 -15.31 -4.52 -2.50
N LEU A 105 -14.15 -4.25 -1.89
CA LEU A 105 -13.56 -5.15 -0.92
C LEU A 105 -14.46 -5.36 0.32
N LEU A 106 -15.08 -4.29 0.81
CA LEU A 106 -16.01 -4.37 1.94
C LEU A 106 -17.29 -5.13 1.58
N GLU A 107 -17.80 -4.92 0.36
CA GLU A 107 -18.98 -5.63 -0.15
C GLU A 107 -18.71 -7.13 -0.31
N ASP A 108 -17.57 -7.50 -0.88
CA ASP A 108 -17.14 -8.90 -1.00
C ASP A 108 -17.03 -9.57 0.37
N TYR A 109 -16.42 -8.88 1.34
CA TYR A 109 -16.32 -9.39 2.71
C TYR A 109 -17.70 -9.58 3.37
N LYS A 110 -18.60 -8.61 3.22
CA LYS A 110 -19.97 -8.72 3.71
C LYS A 110 -20.71 -9.89 3.06
N CYS A 111 -20.50 -10.11 1.76
CA CYS A 111 -21.09 -11.23 1.02
C CYS A 111 -20.58 -12.58 1.53
N LEU A 112 -19.28 -12.69 1.81
CA LEU A 112 -18.69 -13.89 2.41
C LEU A 112 -19.25 -14.20 3.81
N LEU A 113 -19.42 -13.17 4.65
CA LEU A 113 -20.03 -13.32 5.97
C LEU A 113 -21.49 -13.78 5.88
N GLN A 114 -22.27 -13.18 4.98
CA GLN A 114 -23.66 -13.56 4.76
C GLN A 114 -23.76 -15.02 4.27
N ALA A 115 -22.93 -15.40 3.30
CA ALA A 115 -22.88 -16.77 2.79
C ALA A 115 -22.47 -17.80 3.85
N ALA A 116 -21.63 -17.41 4.81
CA ALA A 116 -21.31 -18.24 5.97
C ALA A 116 -22.50 -18.38 6.93
N GLN A 117 -23.22 -17.29 7.23
CA GLN A 117 -24.41 -17.31 8.10
C GLN A 117 -25.59 -18.07 7.49
N ASP A 118 -25.77 -18.00 6.18
CA ASP A 118 -26.84 -18.70 5.47
C ASP A 118 -26.63 -20.23 5.47
N LYS A 119 -25.37 -20.69 5.48
CA LYS A 119 -25.04 -22.11 5.61
C LYS A 119 -25.42 -22.69 6.98
N ASP A 120 -25.20 -21.95 8.05
CA ASP A 120 -25.55 -22.39 9.42
C ASP A 120 -27.07 -22.46 9.63
N THR A 121 -27.84 -21.54 9.03
CA THR A 121 -29.31 -21.54 9.13
C THR A 121 -29.98 -22.59 8.24
N SER A 122 -29.34 -23.00 7.15
CA SER A 122 -29.85 -24.05 6.25
C SER A 122 -29.88 -25.45 6.88
N HIS A 123 -29.04 -25.72 7.89
CA HIS A 123 -29.09 -26.95 8.68
C HIS A 123 -30.25 -26.96 9.68
N LEU A 124 -30.69 -25.80 10.17
CA LEU A 124 -31.78 -25.69 11.15
C LEU A 124 -33.17 -25.78 10.52
N LYS A 125 -33.35 -25.32 9.28
CA LYS A 125 -34.66 -25.40 8.59
C LYS A 125 -35.05 -26.82 8.15
N LYS A 126 -34.09 -27.72 7.94
CA LYS A 126 -34.38 -29.13 7.58
C LYS A 126 -34.98 -29.95 8.73
N ILE A 127 -34.75 -29.52 9.98
CA ILE A 127 -35.21 -30.23 11.20
C ILE A 127 -36.66 -29.87 11.55
N THR A 128 -37.10 -28.65 11.21
CA THR A 128 -38.47 -28.19 11.50
C THR A 128 -39.49 -28.73 10.50
N ASP A 129 -39.11 -28.98 9.24
CA ASP A 129 -40.03 -29.47 8.21
C ASP A 129 -40.23 -30.99 8.23
N THR A 130 -39.43 -31.74 9.00
CA THR A 130 -39.55 -33.20 9.17
C THR A 130 -40.41 -33.63 10.37
N ASN A 131 -40.91 -32.69 11.18
CA ASN A 131 -41.72 -32.97 12.38
C ASN A 131 -43.20 -32.53 12.27
N LEU A 132 -43.73 -32.29 11.07
CA LEU A 132 -45.14 -31.92 10.84
C LEU A 132 -45.91 -32.88 9.90
N ALA A 133 -45.54 -34.16 9.87
CA ALA A 133 -46.34 -35.22 9.27
C ALA A 133 -46.43 -36.41 10.24
#